data_AF-A0A382K0H9-F1
#
_entry.id   AF-A0A382K0H9-F1
#
_cell.length_a   1.000
_cell.length_b   1.000
_cell.length_c   1.000
_cell.angle_alpha   90.00
_cell.angle_beta   90.00
_cell.angle_gamma   90.00
#
_symmetry.space_group_name_H-M   'P 1'
#
loop_
_entity.id
_entity.type
_entity.pdbx_description
1 polymer ?
#
loop_
_entity_poly.entity_id
_entity_poly.type
_entity_poly.pdbx_seq_one_letter_code
_entity_poly.pdbx_strand_id
1 'polypeptide(L)'
;IPLGFFNYGGMYAIQTLWAGPWMARVTGYSSLESATGLFWINFTMLIGFFVWGYFLPKISKYGLNSFKLMKFGLPISYLVFLSIIMIGSKAGAFLLTIYILTSIVLTLSQPAVALSFPKHLAGKSLTSFNFVIFLGTFTMQWGMGLIIDLSKSLGKSEIVSFQISFFVYLLCCIFSYLYFIFNNRNLKNE
;
A
#
# COMPACT_ATOMS: atom_id res chain seq x y z
N ILE A 1 2.75 7.32 -12.28
CA ILE A 1 3.94 7.48 -11.40
C ILE A 1 3.55 7.73 -9.94
N PRO A 2 2.76 8.76 -9.57
CA PRO A 2 2.46 9.05 -8.16
C PRO A 2 1.81 7.88 -7.40
N LEU A 3 0.92 7.16 -8.08
CA LEU A 3 0.23 6.01 -7.49
C LEU A 3 1.20 4.85 -7.19
N GLY A 4 2.16 4.58 -8.09
CA GLY A 4 3.21 3.59 -7.85
C GLY A 4 4.17 4.02 -6.73
N PHE A 5 4.52 5.31 -6.66
CA PHE A 5 5.44 5.83 -5.65
C PHE A 5 4.82 5.83 -4.24
N PHE A 6 3.70 6.53 -4.06
CA PHE A 6 3.09 6.72 -2.73
C PHE A 6 2.29 5.50 -2.28
N ASN A 7 1.39 4.99 -3.12
CA ASN A 7 0.48 3.93 -2.71
C ASN A 7 1.16 2.57 -2.74
N TYR A 8 1.80 2.23 -3.86
CA TYR A 8 2.43 0.91 -4.00
C TYR A 8 3.71 0.81 -3.16
N GLY A 9 4.62 1.78 -3.30
CA GLY A 9 5.80 1.86 -2.44
C GLY A 9 5.44 1.97 -0.95
N GLY A 10 4.44 2.79 -0.62
CA GLY A 10 3.97 2.94 0.76
C GLY A 10 3.33 1.68 1.35
N MET A 11 2.55 0.92 0.57
CA MET A 11 2.03 -0.37 1.02
C MET A 11 3.17 -1.31 1.43
N TYR A 12 4.24 -1.38 0.61
CA TYR A 12 5.43 -2.16 0.97
C TYR A 12 6.18 -1.58 2.16
N ALA A 13 6.23 -0.24 2.31
CA ALA A 13 6.84 0.39 3.48
C ALA A 13 6.14 -0.03 4.78
N ILE A 14 4.80 -0.07 4.76
CA ILE A 14 4.01 -0.58 5.88
C ILE A 14 4.28 -2.06 6.09
N GLN A 15 4.17 -2.88 5.04
CA GLN A 15 4.30 -4.33 5.17
C GLN A 15 5.67 -4.78 5.69
N THR A 16 6.75 -4.18 5.18
CA THR A 16 8.12 -4.68 5.38
C THR A 16 8.80 -4.08 6.60
N LEU A 17 8.47 -2.84 6.97
CA LEU A 17 9.13 -2.14 8.07
C LEU A 17 8.17 -1.81 9.21
N TRP A 18 7.01 -1.22 8.92
CA TRP A 18 6.19 -0.59 9.97
C TRP A 18 5.12 -1.49 10.59
N ALA A 19 4.72 -2.58 9.93
CA ALA A 19 3.74 -3.52 10.46
C ALA A 19 4.22 -4.20 11.76
N GLY A 20 5.49 -4.60 11.81
CA GLY A 20 6.09 -5.20 13.01
C GLY A 20 6.13 -4.25 14.22
N PRO A 21 6.73 -3.05 14.07
CA PRO A 21 6.74 -2.00 15.09
C PRO A 21 5.35 -1.53 15.50
N TRP A 22 4.39 -1.44 14.58
CA TRP A 22 3.00 -1.14 14.92
C TRP A 22 2.43 -2.20 15.87
N MET A 23 2.57 -3.49 15.54
CA MET A 23 2.09 -4.56 16.42
C MET A 23 2.80 -4.55 17.79
N ALA A 24 4.12 -4.37 17.80
CA ALA A 24 4.87 -4.38 19.05
C ALA A 24 4.59 -3.16 19.94
N ARG A 25 4.61 -1.96 19.35
CA ARG A 25 4.63 -0.68 20.10
C ARG A 25 3.26 -0.02 20.23
N VAL A 26 2.33 -0.31 19.32
CA VAL A 26 0.99 0.29 19.35
C VAL A 26 -0.02 -0.68 19.97
N THR A 27 -0.02 -1.95 19.55
CA THR A 27 -0.97 -2.95 20.05
C THR A 27 -0.45 -3.73 21.25
N GLY A 28 0.83 -3.58 21.59
CA GLY A 28 1.46 -4.22 22.75
C GLY A 28 1.74 -5.71 22.56
N TYR A 29 1.86 -6.19 21.31
CA TYR A 29 2.19 -7.58 21.04
C TYR A 29 3.63 -7.89 21.48
N SER A 30 3.84 -9.11 21.97
CA SER A 30 5.19 -9.63 22.14
C SER A 30 5.91 -9.77 20.80
N SER A 31 7.23 -9.86 20.82
CA SER A 31 8.04 -10.09 19.60
C SER A 31 7.60 -11.36 18.85
N LEU A 32 7.21 -12.42 19.58
CA LEU A 32 6.75 -13.67 18.99
C LEU A 32 5.37 -13.53 18.32
N GLU A 33 4.44 -12.81 18.96
CA GLU A 33 3.11 -12.53 18.38
C GLU A 33 3.22 -11.63 17.14
N SER A 34 4.09 -10.62 17.18
CA SER A 34 4.35 -9.75 16.02
C SER A 34 4.95 -10.53 14.85
N ALA A 35 5.94 -11.40 15.11
CA ALA A 35 6.51 -12.28 14.09
C ALA A 35 5.47 -13.25 13.51
N THR A 36 4.63 -13.85 14.35
CA THR A 36 3.54 -14.75 13.93
C THR A 36 2.49 -13.99 13.10
N GLY A 37 2.16 -12.76 13.49
CA GLY A 37 1.28 -11.88 12.72
C GLY A 37 1.85 -11.56 11.33
N LEU A 38 3.13 -11.17 11.25
CA LEU A 38 3.82 -10.93 9.98
C LEU A 38 3.87 -12.19 9.11
N PHE A 39 4.11 -13.37 9.70
CA PHE A 39 4.08 -14.63 8.98
C PHE A 39 2.71 -14.85 8.31
N TRP A 40 1.62 -14.72 9.07
CA TRP A 40 0.28 -14.89 8.54
C TRP A 40 -0.09 -13.81 7.52
N ILE A 41 0.30 -12.55 7.71
CA ILE A 41 0.12 -11.48 6.72
C ILE A 41 0.73 -11.89 5.38
N ASN A 42 2.00 -12.33 5.39
CA ASN A 42 2.70 -12.73 4.16
C ASN A 42 2.12 -14.03 3.56
N PHE A 43 1.72 -15.00 4.39
CA PHE A 43 1.08 -16.22 3.92
C PHE A 43 -0.26 -15.95 3.24
N THR A 44 -1.11 -15.12 3.84
CA THR A 44 -2.38 -14.72 3.23
C THR A 44 -2.15 -13.85 1.98
N MET A 45 -1.11 -13.02 1.97
CA MET A 45 -0.72 -12.26 0.77
C MET A 45 -0.33 -13.19 -0.39
N LEU A 46 0.42 -14.26 -0.12
CA LEU A 46 0.79 -15.26 -1.12
C LEU A 46 -0.45 -15.93 -1.72
N ILE A 47 -1.41 -16.33 -0.88
CA ILE A 47 -2.70 -16.86 -1.34
C ILE A 47 -3.44 -15.80 -2.16
N GLY A 48 -3.45 -14.54 -1.70
CA GLY A 48 -4.06 -13.43 -2.42
C GLY A 48 -3.46 -13.23 -3.82
N PHE A 49 -2.13 -13.29 -3.95
CA PHE A 49 -1.47 -13.23 -5.26
C PHE A 49 -1.81 -14.42 -6.14
N PHE A 50 -1.86 -15.63 -5.59
CA PHE A 50 -2.26 -16.81 -6.35
C PHE A 50 -3.70 -16.70 -6.89
N VAL A 51 -4.63 -16.28 -6.03
CA VAL A 51 -6.03 -16.02 -6.40
C VAL A 51 -6.10 -14.95 -7.49
N TRP A 52 -5.47 -13.80 -7.28
CA TRP A 52 -5.46 -12.73 -8.28
C TRP A 52 -4.79 -13.16 -9.59
N GLY A 53 -3.70 -13.91 -9.55
CA GLY A 53 -3.04 -14.43 -10.75
C GLY A 53 -3.95 -15.33 -11.59
N TYR A 54 -4.81 -16.12 -10.94
CA TYR A 54 -5.77 -16.99 -11.62
C TYR A 54 -7.02 -16.25 -12.13
N PHE A 55 -7.58 -15.34 -11.32
CA PHE A 55 -8.84 -14.65 -11.64
C PHE A 55 -8.66 -13.44 -12.54
N LEU A 56 -7.54 -12.72 -12.45
CA LEU A 56 -7.32 -11.48 -13.21
C LEU A 56 -7.42 -11.67 -14.73
N PRO A 57 -6.82 -12.70 -15.37
CA PRO A 57 -6.98 -12.90 -16.81
C PRO A 57 -8.43 -13.18 -17.20
N LYS A 58 -9.19 -13.85 -16.34
CA LYS A 58 -10.62 -14.13 -16.56
C LYS A 58 -11.44 -12.86 -16.45
N ILE A 59 -11.19 -12.04 -15.42
CA ILE A 59 -11.86 -10.74 -15.20
C ILE A 59 -11.54 -9.77 -16.35
N SER A 60 -10.30 -9.76 -16.83
CA SER A 60 -9.89 -8.92 -17.97
C SER A 60 -10.61 -9.28 -19.26
N LYS A 61 -11.00 -10.55 -19.48
CA LYS A 61 -11.82 -10.98 -20.63
C LYS A 61 -13.24 -10.39 -20.60
N TYR A 62 -13.75 -10.02 -19.42
CA TYR A 62 -15.06 -9.37 -19.25
C TYR A 62 -15.00 -7.83 -19.34
N GLY A 63 -13.88 -7.24 -19.82
CA GLY A 63 -13.77 -5.79 -20.03
C GLY A 63 -13.50 -4.96 -18.76
N LEU A 64 -13.18 -5.62 -17.65
CA LEU A 64 -12.66 -4.98 -16.44
C LEU A 64 -11.15 -4.76 -16.59
N ASN A 65 -10.78 -3.57 -17.04
CA ASN A 65 -9.38 -3.14 -17.14
C ASN A 65 -8.78 -2.95 -15.73
N SER A 66 -7.48 -3.24 -15.55
CA SER A 66 -6.73 -3.09 -14.30
C SER A 66 -6.96 -1.71 -13.65
N PHE A 67 -7.08 -0.66 -14.46
CA PHE A 67 -7.39 0.69 -14.00
C PHE A 67 -8.73 0.82 -13.25
N LYS A 68 -9.79 0.11 -13.68
CA LYS A 68 -11.09 0.12 -12.98
C LYS A 68 -10.97 -0.58 -11.63
N LEU A 69 -10.28 -1.73 -11.58
CA LEU A 69 -10.05 -2.46 -10.35
C LEU A 69 -9.28 -1.62 -9.33
N MET A 70 -8.23 -0.92 -9.75
CA MET A 70 -7.49 0.01 -8.90
C MET A 70 -8.37 1.17 -8.43
N LYS A 71 -9.22 1.72 -9.30
CA LYS A 71 -10.12 2.82 -8.96
C LYS A 71 -11.09 2.45 -7.83
N PHE A 72 -11.64 1.23 -7.83
CA PHE A 72 -12.58 0.78 -6.80
C PHE A 72 -11.89 0.16 -5.58
N GLY A 73 -10.76 -0.53 -5.76
CA GLY A 73 -10.05 -1.18 -4.66
C GLY A 73 -9.32 -0.21 -3.74
N LEU A 74 -8.75 0.87 -4.27
CA LEU A 74 -7.97 1.83 -3.47
C LEU A 74 -8.79 2.57 -2.40
N PRO A 75 -10.00 3.08 -2.68
CA PRO A 75 -10.84 3.65 -1.64
C PRO A 75 -11.12 2.69 -0.48
N ILE A 76 -11.31 1.40 -0.79
CA ILE A 76 -11.55 0.37 0.24
C ILE A 76 -10.30 0.23 1.12
N SER A 77 -9.11 0.18 0.52
CA SER A 77 -7.88 0.08 1.31
C SER A 77 -7.63 1.33 2.17
N TYR A 78 -8.00 2.52 1.71
CA TYR A 78 -7.94 3.75 2.51
C TYR A 78 -8.87 3.73 3.71
N LEU A 79 -10.09 3.21 3.54
CA LEU A 79 -11.04 3.08 4.65
C LEU A 79 -10.55 2.08 5.70
N VAL A 80 -9.98 0.97 5.27
CA VAL A 80 -9.36 -0.02 6.18
C VAL A 80 -8.14 0.59 6.87
N PHE A 81 -7.31 1.35 6.16
CA PHE A 81 -6.14 1.99 6.76
C PHE A 81 -6.54 3.09 7.76
N LEU A 82 -7.58 3.87 7.43
CA LEU A 82 -8.15 4.85 8.36
C LEU A 82 -8.71 4.17 9.61
N SER A 83 -9.37 3.02 9.47
CA SER A 83 -9.87 2.28 10.64
C SER A 83 -8.72 1.78 11.53
N ILE A 84 -7.60 1.32 10.95
CA ILE A 84 -6.38 0.99 11.71
C ILE A 84 -5.89 2.20 12.53
N ILE A 85 -5.81 3.37 11.90
CA ILE A 85 -5.37 4.61 12.56
C ILE A 85 -6.31 4.97 13.71
N MET A 86 -7.63 4.93 13.49
CA MET A 86 -8.64 5.33 14.49
C MET A 86 -8.73 4.33 15.65
N ILE A 87 -8.61 3.04 15.37
CA ILE A 87 -8.72 1.96 16.36
C ILE A 87 -7.44 1.87 17.21
N GLY A 88 -6.29 2.27 16.66
CA GLY A 88 -5.03 2.38 17.38
C GLY A 88 -4.59 1.05 17.99
N SER A 89 -4.53 0.97 19.33
CA SER A 89 -4.02 -0.20 20.07
C SER A 89 -4.81 -1.48 19.88
N LYS A 90 -6.06 -1.43 19.41
CA LYS A 90 -6.83 -2.64 19.09
C LYS A 90 -6.60 -3.13 17.65
N ALA A 91 -5.83 -2.40 16.83
CA ALA A 91 -5.59 -2.72 15.44
C ALA A 91 -4.36 -3.62 15.25
N GLY A 92 -4.51 -4.91 15.58
CA GLY A 92 -3.45 -5.92 15.46
C GLY A 92 -3.22 -6.45 14.03
N ALA A 93 -2.60 -7.63 13.96
CA ALA A 93 -2.23 -8.29 12.70
C ALA A 93 -3.41 -8.45 11.72
N PHE A 94 -4.61 -8.75 12.23
CA PHE A 94 -5.80 -9.00 11.40
C PHE A 94 -6.19 -7.81 10.52
N LEU A 95 -6.26 -6.60 11.08
CA LEU A 95 -6.61 -5.41 10.28
C LEU A 95 -5.50 -5.06 9.29
N LEU A 96 -4.22 -5.24 9.67
CA LEU A 96 -3.09 -5.09 8.75
C LEU A 96 -3.18 -6.09 7.59
N THR A 97 -3.57 -7.34 7.83
CA THR A 97 -3.81 -8.33 6.77
C THR A 97 -4.90 -7.85 5.81
N ILE A 98 -6.04 -7.34 6.33
CA ILE A 98 -7.12 -6.82 5.49
C ILE A 98 -6.64 -5.62 4.66
N TYR A 99 -5.84 -4.72 5.26
CA TYR A 99 -5.26 -3.58 4.55
C TYR A 99 -4.36 -4.04 3.39
N ILE A 100 -3.47 -5.00 3.62
CA ILE A 100 -2.58 -5.52 2.56
C ILE A 100 -3.39 -6.24 1.48
N LEU A 101 -4.39 -7.05 1.84
CA LEU A 101 -5.24 -7.75 0.88
C LEU A 101 -6.07 -6.81 0.01
N THR A 102 -6.62 -5.75 0.60
CA THR A 102 -7.38 -4.74 -0.16
C THR A 102 -6.45 -3.89 -1.04
N SER A 103 -5.22 -3.66 -0.59
CA SER A 103 -4.19 -2.91 -1.35
C SER A 103 -3.52 -3.73 -2.45
N ILE A 104 -3.70 -5.06 -2.49
CA ILE A 104 -3.06 -5.96 -3.46
C ILE A 104 -3.38 -5.59 -4.92
N VAL A 105 -4.49 -4.89 -5.16
CA VAL A 105 -4.88 -4.37 -6.48
C VAL A 105 -3.83 -3.41 -7.08
N LEU A 106 -2.95 -2.83 -6.25
CA LEU A 106 -1.84 -1.99 -6.70
C LEU A 106 -0.83 -2.75 -7.55
N THR A 107 -0.64 -4.05 -7.29
CA THR A 107 0.34 -4.87 -8.00
C THR A 107 -0.04 -5.09 -9.46
N LEU A 108 -1.32 -4.91 -9.79
CA LEU A 108 -1.84 -4.91 -11.17
C LEU A 108 -1.23 -3.80 -12.03
N SER A 109 -0.61 -2.79 -11.42
CA SER A 109 0.11 -1.72 -12.13
C SER A 109 1.33 -2.24 -12.89
N GLN A 110 2.07 -3.23 -12.35
CA GLN A 110 3.26 -3.79 -13.01
C GLN A 110 2.94 -4.45 -14.36
N PRO A 111 2.00 -5.41 -14.45
CA PRO A 111 1.62 -6.00 -15.73
C PRO A 111 0.94 -4.98 -16.65
N ALA A 112 0.17 -4.02 -16.12
CA ALA A 112 -0.43 -2.97 -16.94
C ALA A 112 0.64 -2.08 -17.61
N VAL A 113 1.69 -1.71 -16.88
CA VAL A 113 2.84 -0.98 -17.43
C VAL A 113 3.55 -1.85 -18.47
N ALA A 114 3.84 -3.13 -18.18
CA ALA A 114 4.48 -4.05 -19.12
C ALA A 114 3.78 -4.10 -20.48
N LEU A 115 2.45 -4.22 -20.45
CA LEU A 115 1.61 -4.39 -21.64
C LEU A 115 1.37 -3.09 -22.41
N SER A 116 1.66 -1.94 -21.82
CA SER A 116 1.52 -0.63 -22.47
C SER A 116 2.71 -0.30 -23.39
N PHE A 117 3.80 -1.06 -23.33
CA PHE A 117 5.00 -0.84 -24.14
C PHE A 117 5.23 -1.98 -25.15
N PRO A 118 5.94 -1.72 -26.26
CA PRO A 118 6.39 -2.76 -27.18
C PRO A 118 7.19 -3.84 -26.46
N LYS A 119 7.09 -5.11 -26.91
CA LYS A 119 7.73 -6.27 -26.26
C LYS A 119 9.24 -6.09 -26.01
N HIS A 120 9.95 -5.41 -26.92
CA HIS A 120 11.39 -5.15 -26.78
C HIS A 120 11.76 -4.12 -25.70
N LEU A 121 10.79 -3.31 -25.24
CA LEU A 121 10.95 -2.33 -24.16
C LEU A 121 10.30 -2.76 -22.85
N ALA A 122 9.48 -3.81 -22.84
CA ALA A 122 8.74 -4.28 -21.67
C ALA A 122 9.64 -4.49 -20.44
N GLY A 123 10.84 -5.06 -20.65
CA GLY A 123 11.83 -5.22 -19.58
C GLY A 123 12.31 -3.87 -19.02
N LYS A 124 12.66 -2.91 -19.88
CA LYS A 124 13.11 -1.57 -19.48
C LYS A 124 12.00 -0.79 -18.74
N SER A 125 10.75 -0.90 -19.19
CA SER A 125 9.61 -0.27 -18.52
C SER A 125 9.35 -0.88 -17.15
N LEU A 126 9.48 -2.21 -17.00
CA LEU A 126 9.34 -2.87 -15.70
C LEU A 126 10.43 -2.43 -14.73
N THR A 127 11.69 -2.44 -15.16
CA THR A 127 12.81 -2.01 -14.32
C THR A 127 12.63 -0.56 -13.86
N SER A 128 12.24 0.34 -14.77
CA SER A 128 11.99 1.75 -14.44
C SER A 128 10.83 1.90 -13.45
N PHE A 129 9.76 1.11 -13.61
CA PHE A 129 8.62 1.15 -12.70
C PHE A 129 8.95 0.56 -11.33
N ASN A 130 9.71 -0.54 -11.28
CA ASN A 130 10.23 -1.11 -10.04
C ASN A 130 11.13 -0.11 -9.30
N PHE A 131 11.97 0.62 -10.02
CA PHE A 131 12.78 1.69 -9.42
C PHE A 131 11.89 2.75 -8.74
N VAL A 132 10.80 3.17 -9.37
CA VAL A 132 9.83 4.10 -8.76
C VAL A 132 9.19 3.51 -7.50
N ILE A 133 8.82 2.22 -7.53
CA ILE A 133 8.25 1.53 -6.35
C ILE A 133 9.27 1.50 -5.22
N PHE A 134 10.50 1.06 -5.47
CA PHE A 134 11.53 0.97 -4.44
C PHE A 134 11.92 2.31 -3.86
N LEU A 135 12.06 3.33 -4.71
CA LEU A 135 12.31 4.69 -4.26
C LEU A 135 11.15 5.19 -3.38
N GLY A 136 9.91 4.94 -3.81
CA GLY A 136 8.72 5.21 -3.02
C GLY A 136 8.72 4.49 -1.67
N THR A 137 9.02 3.19 -1.65
CA THR A 137 9.12 2.39 -0.42
C THR A 137 10.13 3.01 0.54
N PHE A 138 11.34 3.30 0.07
CA PHE A 138 12.40 3.87 0.90
C PHE A 138 12.02 5.25 1.45
N THR A 139 11.53 6.14 0.58
CA THR A 139 11.08 7.47 1.00
C THR A 139 9.94 7.40 2.00
N MET A 140 8.96 6.52 1.81
CA MET A 140 7.85 6.34 2.76
C MET A 140 8.32 5.74 4.08
N GLN A 141 9.19 4.72 4.05
CA GLN A 141 9.77 4.12 5.25
C GLN A 141 10.49 5.16 6.11
N TRP A 142 11.41 5.91 5.50
CA TRP A 142 12.19 6.93 6.18
C TRP A 142 11.33 8.12 6.62
N GLY A 143 10.46 8.62 5.73
CA GLY A 143 9.57 9.75 6.01
C GLY A 143 8.62 9.48 7.18
N MET A 144 8.03 8.28 7.25
CA MET A 144 7.21 7.89 8.40
C MET A 144 8.01 7.85 9.70
N GLY A 145 9.27 7.42 9.65
CA GLY A 145 10.18 7.42 10.80
C GLY A 145 10.45 8.82 11.33
N LEU A 146 10.77 9.76 10.44
CA LEU A 146 10.98 11.16 10.82
C LEU A 146 9.75 11.78 11.48
N ILE A 147 8.54 11.50 10.97
CA ILE A 147 7.31 12.02 11.56
C ILE A 147 7.07 11.42 12.95
N ILE A 148 7.39 10.15 13.16
CA ILE A 148 7.31 9.50 14.47
C ILE A 148 8.30 10.15 15.44
N ASP A 149 9.55 10.33 15.04
CA ASP A 149 10.59 10.93 15.89
C ASP A 149 10.29 12.39 16.22
N LEU A 150 9.78 13.16 15.25
CA LEU A 150 9.33 14.53 15.46
C LEU A 150 8.12 14.60 16.41
N SER A 151 7.16 13.69 16.27
CA SER A 151 5.99 13.65 17.15
C SER A 151 6.40 13.31 18.59
N LYS A 152 7.36 12.40 18.75
CA LYS A 152 7.94 12.06 20.06
C LYS A 152 8.72 13.22 20.66
N SER A 153 9.50 13.96 19.87
CA SER A 153 10.25 15.13 20.36
C SER A 153 9.32 16.27 20.79
N LEU A 154 8.13 16.36 20.20
CA LEU A 154 7.05 17.25 20.63
C LEU A 154 6.28 16.74 21.88
N GLY A 155 6.75 15.67 22.52
CA GLY A 155 6.19 15.12 23.76
C GLY A 155 4.92 14.28 23.58
N LYS A 156 4.60 13.84 22.35
CA LYS A 156 3.47 12.93 22.12
C LYS A 156 3.80 11.51 22.57
N SER A 157 2.78 10.76 22.98
CA SER A 157 2.93 9.34 23.28
C SER A 157 3.31 8.55 22.02
N GLU A 158 3.89 7.37 22.22
CA GLU A 158 4.33 6.52 21.11
C GLU A 158 3.17 6.14 20.19
N ILE A 159 2.03 5.72 20.75
CA ILE A 159 0.81 5.38 19.99
C ILE A 159 0.36 6.54 19.10
N VAL A 160 0.28 7.75 19.68
CA VAL A 160 -0.16 8.94 18.94
C VAL A 160 0.83 9.32 17.85
N SER A 161 2.13 9.14 18.09
CA SER A 161 3.18 9.42 17.10
C SER A 161 3.07 8.50 15.88
N PHE A 162 2.78 7.22 16.09
CA PHE A 162 2.50 6.27 15.01
C PHE A 162 1.20 6.61 14.27
N GLN A 163 0.14 6.96 14.99
CA GLN A 163 -1.13 7.38 14.38
C GLN A 163 -0.97 8.63 13.50
N ILE A 164 -0.24 9.65 13.97
CA ILE A 164 0.05 10.87 13.20
C ILE A 164 0.82 10.52 11.92
N SER A 165 1.87 9.71 12.04
CA SER A 165 2.69 9.30 10.90
C SER A 165 1.89 8.54 9.84
N PHE A 166 1.09 7.56 10.26
CA PHE A 166 0.23 6.81 9.35
C PHE A 166 -0.87 7.69 8.75
N PHE A 167 -1.39 8.66 9.50
CA PHE A 167 -2.37 9.63 8.99
C PHE A 167 -1.78 10.55 7.92
N VAL A 168 -0.58 11.08 8.13
CA VAL A 168 0.13 11.88 7.11
C VAL A 168 0.39 11.05 5.86
N TYR A 169 0.83 9.79 6.01
CA TYR A 169 0.97 8.87 4.89
C TYR A 169 -0.36 8.62 4.15
N LEU A 170 -1.47 8.43 4.88
CA LEU A 170 -2.79 8.28 4.28
C LEU A 170 -3.19 9.49 3.44
N LEU A 171 -2.91 10.72 3.92
CA LEU A 171 -3.15 11.94 3.13
C LEU A 171 -2.33 11.95 1.83
N CYS A 172 -1.05 11.58 1.88
CA CYS A 172 -0.21 11.45 0.67
C CYS A 172 -0.81 10.45 -0.33
N CYS A 173 -1.32 9.32 0.16
CA CYS A 173 -2.00 8.31 -0.66
C CYS A 173 -3.27 8.84 -1.31
N ILE A 174 -4.10 9.58 -0.57
CA ILE A 174 -5.34 10.19 -1.06
C ILE A 174 -5.01 11.26 -2.12
N PHE A 175 -4.05 12.14 -1.88
CA PHE A 175 -3.64 13.15 -2.87
C PHE A 175 -3.14 12.51 -4.17
N SER A 176 -2.32 11.45 -4.04
CA SER A 176 -1.84 10.67 -5.18
C SER A 176 -2.99 10.00 -5.97
N TYR A 177 -4.00 9.49 -5.26
CA TYR A 177 -5.20 8.91 -5.87
C TYR A 177 -6.09 9.95 -6.56
N LEU A 178 -6.32 11.09 -5.92
CA LEU A 178 -7.06 12.21 -6.52
C LEU A 178 -6.38 12.67 -7.79
N TYR A 179 -5.06 12.89 -7.77
CA TYR A 179 -4.28 13.24 -8.95
C TYR A 179 -4.47 12.21 -10.08
N PHE A 180 -4.44 10.91 -9.73
CA PHE A 180 -4.69 9.84 -10.69
C PHE A 180 -6.11 9.90 -11.28
N ILE A 181 -7.16 10.13 -10.48
CA ILE A 181 -8.53 10.28 -10.99
C ILE A 181 -8.66 11.49 -11.91
N PHE A 182 -8.14 12.64 -11.49
CA PHE A 182 -8.27 13.88 -12.27
C PHE A 182 -7.58 13.74 -13.62
N ASN A 183 -6.37 13.18 -13.66
CA ASN A 183 -5.65 12.99 -14.91
C ASN A 183 -6.33 11.94 -15.83
N ASN A 184 -6.95 10.90 -15.26
CA ASN A 184 -7.68 9.90 -16.06
C ASN A 184 -9.06 10.37 -16.54
N ARG A 185 -9.62 11.44 -15.96
CA ARG A 185 -10.84 12.07 -16.48
C ARG A 185 -10.56 12.84 -17.77
N ASN A 186 -9.39 13.49 -17.87
CA ASN A 186 -9.00 14.25 -19.06
C ASN A 186 -8.80 13.34 -20.28
N LEU A 187 -8.25 12.14 -20.10
CA LEU A 187 -8.08 11.13 -21.17
C LEU A 187 -9.39 10.56 -21.74
N LYS A 188 -10.55 10.83 -21.13
CA LYS A 188 -11.86 10.40 -21.63
C LYS A 188 -12.60 11.49 -22.39
N ASN A 189 -12.05 12.71 -22.38
CA ASN A 189 -12.60 13.91 -23.03
C ASN A 189 -11.76 14.36 -24.24
N GLU A 190 -10.74 13.58 -24.61
CA GLU A 190 -10.01 13.63 -25.90
C GLU A 190 -10.42 12.42 -26.74
#